data_AF-A0A2P4Z7D2-F1
#
_entry.id   AF-A0A2P4Z7D2-F1
#
_cell.length_a   1.000
_cell.length_b   1.000
_cell.length_c   1.000
_cell.angle_alpha   90.00
_cell.angle_beta   90.00
_cell.angle_gamma   90.00
#
_symmetry.space_group_name_H-M   'P 1'
#
loop_
_entity.id
_entity.type
_entity.pdbx_description
1 polymer ?
#
loop_
_entity_poly.entity_id
_entity_poly.type
_entity_poly.pdbx_seq_one_letter_code
_entity_poly.pdbx_strand_id
1 'polypeptide(L)'
;MSGPIAIREMEMDKNKPDASALPPSKAVENQPLANKSLMIRSTQEPHRILTLCNGELKFLSKPTPGGGAFWHCVKKDGWYGFRNTVSVAWVPGHKDIHGNEVADKLAKEGSELPTPPSRTATITHIKRWAKSERKRLRELDWDQNRPPYYRRWRLDALAKPPELQLPRAILHRLYAERSGHGDFVEYHERFGHDTRPTCKCGEPRTQGHFVECRMVKPFLPDVPDKDLLMSITPLRYLLGPNGYKHFQTLVEDTSPYGPAPQDTD
;
A
#
# COMPACT_ATOMS: atom_id res chain seq x y z
N MET A 1 -25.54 21.47 -2.40
CA MET A 1 -26.74 20.78 -1.85
C MET A 1 -27.05 19.59 -2.73
N SER A 2 -27.50 18.50 -2.12
CA SER A 2 -28.40 17.48 -2.68
C SER A 2 -28.05 16.81 -4.04
N GLY A 3 -27.70 15.51 -3.97
CA GLY A 3 -28.25 14.53 -4.93
C GLY A 3 -29.76 14.28 -4.66
N PRO A 4 -30.41 13.18 -5.10
CA PRO A 4 -29.81 11.88 -5.46
C PRO A 4 -30.46 11.08 -6.63
N ILE A 5 -29.81 9.96 -7.02
CA ILE A 5 -30.32 8.57 -7.24
C ILE A 5 -31.46 8.23 -8.27
N ALA A 6 -31.05 7.46 -9.30
CA ALA A 6 -31.70 6.28 -9.96
C ALA A 6 -33.09 6.45 -10.68
N ILE A 7 -33.73 5.47 -11.36
CA ILE A 7 -34.05 4.04 -11.08
C ILE A 7 -34.51 3.26 -12.36
N ARG A 8 -34.12 1.96 -12.51
CA ARG A 8 -34.79 0.79 -13.22
C ARG A 8 -35.23 0.87 -14.70
N GLU A 9 -35.69 -0.20 -15.36
CA GLU A 9 -35.42 -1.67 -15.46
C GLU A 9 -36.20 -2.18 -16.69
N MET A 10 -35.73 -3.26 -17.35
CA MET A 10 -36.51 -4.32 -18.05
C MET A 10 -35.49 -5.19 -18.79
N GLU A 11 -35.03 -6.28 -18.19
CA GLU A 11 -35.61 -7.64 -18.25
C GLU A 11 -35.48 -8.34 -19.61
N MET A 12 -34.70 -9.44 -19.58
CA MET A 12 -34.99 -10.75 -20.21
C MET A 12 -34.98 -10.85 -21.76
N ASP A 13 -34.57 -11.92 -22.46
CA ASP A 13 -33.92 -13.22 -22.12
C ASP A 13 -33.45 -13.90 -23.45
N LYS A 14 -32.97 -15.15 -23.62
CA LYS A 14 -32.67 -16.34 -22.76
C LYS A 14 -31.65 -17.23 -23.51
N ASN A 15 -30.88 -18.07 -22.81
CA ASN A 15 -30.22 -19.31 -23.33
C ASN A 15 -29.09 -19.14 -24.38
N LYS A 16 -28.00 -19.94 -24.46
CA LYS A 16 -27.52 -21.17 -23.76
C LYS A 16 -26.04 -21.45 -24.19
N PRO A 17 -25.37 -22.54 -23.74
CA PRO A 17 -24.83 -22.86 -22.41
C PRO A 17 -23.27 -22.79 -22.36
N ASP A 18 -22.74 -23.21 -21.22
CA ASP A 18 -21.37 -23.08 -20.70
C ASP A 18 -20.27 -23.97 -21.34
N ALA A 19 -19.02 -23.49 -21.28
CA ALA A 19 -17.79 -24.25 -21.42
C ALA A 19 -16.60 -23.61 -20.66
N SER A 20 -16.76 -23.41 -19.34
CA SER A 20 -15.70 -23.24 -18.33
C SER A 20 -14.58 -22.23 -18.67
N ALA A 21 -14.88 -20.94 -18.54
CA ALA A 21 -13.85 -19.90 -18.50
C ALA A 21 -13.33 -19.67 -17.07
N LEU A 22 -12.01 -19.66 -16.90
CA LEU A 22 -11.36 -19.14 -15.69
C LEU A 22 -11.81 -17.68 -15.44
N PRO A 23 -11.94 -17.23 -14.18
CA PRO A 23 -12.43 -15.89 -13.89
C PRO A 23 -11.53 -14.84 -14.55
N PRO A 24 -12.08 -13.86 -15.29
CA PRO A 24 -11.27 -12.83 -15.92
C PRO A 24 -10.51 -12.07 -14.83
N SER A 25 -9.19 -11.98 -14.98
CA SER A 25 -8.37 -11.13 -14.12
C SER A 25 -8.93 -9.72 -14.18
N LYS A 26 -9.18 -9.11 -12.99
CA LYS A 26 -9.74 -7.75 -12.90
C LYS A 26 -8.97 -6.84 -13.84
N ALA A 27 -9.66 -6.29 -14.83
CA ALA A 27 -9.02 -5.50 -15.88
C ALA A 27 -8.23 -4.37 -15.22
N VAL A 28 -6.91 -4.35 -15.45
CA VAL A 28 -6.06 -3.27 -14.95
C VAL A 28 -6.61 -1.97 -15.53
N GLU A 29 -6.93 -1.03 -14.65
CA GLU A 29 -7.61 0.20 -15.01
C GLU A 29 -6.66 1.09 -15.83
N ASN A 30 -6.71 0.93 -17.14
CA ASN A 30 -5.83 1.59 -18.10
C ASN A 30 -6.23 3.05 -18.36
N GLN A 31 -6.92 3.72 -17.45
CA GLN A 31 -7.34 5.11 -17.68
C GLN A 31 -6.12 6.06 -17.73
N PRO A 32 -6.13 7.09 -18.60
CA PRO A 32 -5.08 8.11 -18.63
C PRO A 32 -5.13 8.96 -17.34
N LEU A 33 -4.27 8.61 -16.38
CA LEU A 33 -4.13 9.34 -15.12
C LEU A 33 -3.40 10.67 -15.33
N ALA A 34 -3.89 11.72 -14.67
CA ALA A 34 -3.23 13.02 -14.63
C ALA A 34 -1.76 12.89 -14.18
N ASN A 35 -0.88 13.71 -14.75
CA ASN A 35 0.57 13.74 -14.50
C ASN A 35 1.37 12.49 -14.91
N LYS A 36 0.84 11.61 -15.77
CA LYS A 36 1.61 10.52 -16.41
C LYS A 36 1.93 10.82 -17.88
N SER A 37 3.10 10.37 -18.35
CA SER A 37 3.47 10.46 -19.76
C SER A 37 2.60 9.56 -20.63
N LEU A 38 1.87 10.18 -21.56
CA LEU A 38 1.06 9.50 -22.57
C LEU A 38 1.74 9.64 -23.93
N MET A 39 1.65 8.62 -24.77
CA MET A 39 2.20 8.62 -26.12
C MET A 39 1.10 8.33 -27.15
N ILE A 40 0.91 9.26 -28.10
CA ILE A 40 -0.07 9.17 -29.19
C ILE A 40 0.68 9.16 -30.52
N ARG A 41 0.44 8.15 -31.38
CA ARG A 41 1.07 8.03 -32.71
C ARG A 41 0.04 8.28 -33.82
N SER A 42 0.41 9.10 -34.81
CA SER A 42 -0.29 9.16 -36.10
C SER A 42 0.08 7.97 -36.98
N THR A 43 -0.93 7.29 -37.53
CA THR A 43 -0.77 6.24 -38.55
C THR A 43 -0.52 6.78 -39.95
N GLN A 44 -0.91 8.03 -40.24
CA GLN A 44 -0.59 8.70 -41.50
C GLN A 44 0.82 9.32 -41.47
N GLU A 45 1.46 9.38 -42.63
CA GLU A 45 2.73 10.09 -42.80
C GLU A 45 2.57 11.63 -42.80
N PRO A 46 3.56 12.38 -42.28
CA PRO A 46 4.71 11.89 -41.53
C PRO A 46 4.26 11.38 -40.15
N HIS A 47 4.80 10.23 -39.72
CA HIS A 47 4.48 9.63 -38.43
C HIS A 47 4.88 10.56 -37.27
N ARG A 48 3.91 11.29 -36.71
CA ARG A 48 4.11 12.16 -35.55
C ARG A 48 3.79 11.39 -34.28
N ILE A 49 4.72 11.42 -33.32
CA ILE A 49 4.52 10.95 -31.96
C ILE A 49 4.33 12.17 -31.07
N LEU A 50 3.16 12.33 -30.47
CA LEU A 50 2.89 13.34 -29.44
C LEU A 50 3.12 12.68 -28.08
N THR A 51 4.00 13.25 -27.27
CA THR A 51 4.32 12.77 -25.92
C THR A 51 4.13 13.86 -24.87
N LEU A 52 3.77 13.47 -23.65
CA LEU A 52 3.74 14.37 -22.49
C LEU A 52 4.98 14.15 -21.60
N CYS A 53 5.92 15.09 -21.61
CA CYS A 53 7.14 15.04 -20.80
C CYS A 53 7.11 16.17 -19.77
N ASN A 54 7.07 15.83 -18.48
CA ASN A 54 7.04 16.78 -17.36
C ASN A 54 5.89 17.81 -17.43
N GLY A 55 4.74 17.42 -17.99
CA GLY A 55 3.59 18.31 -18.20
C GLY A 55 3.59 19.09 -19.52
N GLU A 56 4.69 19.07 -20.27
CA GLU A 56 4.78 19.71 -21.59
C GLU A 56 4.50 18.72 -22.72
N LEU A 57 3.72 19.16 -23.72
CA LEU A 57 3.47 18.44 -24.97
C LEU A 57 4.69 18.58 -25.90
N LYS A 58 5.25 17.46 -26.35
CA LYS A 58 6.40 17.42 -27.27
C LYS A 58 6.13 16.50 -28.45
N PHE A 59 6.67 16.88 -29.62
CA PHE A 59 6.67 16.05 -30.82
C PHE A 59 7.99 15.27 -30.92
N LEU A 60 7.90 13.96 -31.14
CA LEU A 60 9.03 13.07 -31.40
C LEU A 60 8.90 12.44 -32.79
N SER A 61 10.05 12.26 -33.46
CA SER A 61 10.18 11.56 -34.74
C SER A 61 10.52 10.06 -34.58
N LYS A 62 10.93 9.63 -33.38
CA LYS A 62 11.23 8.24 -33.01
C LYS A 62 10.76 7.96 -31.57
N PRO A 63 10.29 6.74 -31.24
CA PRO A 63 9.88 6.40 -29.88
C PRO A 63 11.08 6.27 -28.95
N THR A 64 10.94 6.73 -27.71
CA THR A 64 11.95 6.54 -26.66
C THR A 64 11.87 5.12 -26.11
N PRO A 65 13.00 4.38 -26.00
CA PRO A 65 13.01 3.10 -25.29
C PRO A 65 12.69 3.30 -23.80
N GLY A 66 11.74 2.52 -23.27
CA GLY A 66 11.58 2.36 -21.82
C GLY A 66 10.50 3.18 -21.09
N GLY A 67 9.38 3.56 -21.73
CA GLY A 67 8.19 3.97 -20.95
C GLY A 67 7.10 4.73 -21.69
N GLY A 68 6.04 4.03 -22.09
CA GLY A 68 4.79 4.65 -22.57
C GLY A 68 3.72 3.60 -22.83
N ALA A 69 2.48 3.87 -22.44
CA ALA A 69 1.33 3.10 -22.91
C ALA A 69 0.96 3.59 -24.33
N PHE A 70 0.79 2.66 -25.26
CA PHE A 70 0.46 2.98 -26.66
C PHE A 70 -1.05 3.17 -26.82
N TRP A 71 -1.46 4.40 -27.16
CA TRP A 71 -2.87 4.74 -27.37
C TRP A 71 -3.11 5.10 -28.83
N HIS A 72 -4.01 4.37 -29.48
CA HIS A 72 -4.52 4.74 -30.79
C HIS A 72 -5.57 5.85 -30.62
N CYS A 73 -5.31 7.03 -31.18
CA CYS A 73 -6.28 8.11 -31.21
C CYS A 73 -7.28 7.87 -32.36
N VAL A 74 -8.56 7.76 -32.03
CA VAL A 74 -9.66 7.59 -32.99
C VAL A 74 -10.51 8.85 -32.95
N LYS A 75 -10.74 9.49 -34.09
CA LYS A 75 -11.74 10.55 -34.21
C LYS A 75 -13.07 9.92 -34.66
N LYS A 76 -14.14 10.13 -33.89
CA LYS A 76 -15.50 9.72 -34.26
C LYS A 76 -16.48 10.83 -33.85
N ASP A 77 -17.36 11.23 -34.77
CA ASP A 77 -18.44 12.19 -34.54
C ASP A 77 -18.00 13.51 -33.88
N GLY A 78 -16.83 14.01 -34.28
CA GLY A 78 -16.19 15.22 -33.73
C GLY A 78 -15.31 15.00 -32.50
N TRP A 79 -15.48 13.90 -31.78
CA TRP A 79 -14.75 13.57 -30.56
C TRP A 79 -13.46 12.79 -30.82
N TYR A 80 -12.44 13.02 -30.00
CA TYR A 80 -11.20 12.25 -29.99
C TYR A 80 -11.23 11.24 -28.82
N GLY A 81 -11.21 9.94 -29.15
CA GLY A 81 -11.13 8.85 -28.18
C GLY A 81 -9.76 8.18 -28.20
N PHE A 82 -9.30 7.70 -27.03
CA PHE A 82 -8.05 6.96 -26.89
C PHE A 82 -8.36 5.48 -26.67
N ARG A 83 -7.92 4.61 -27.58
CA ARG A 83 -8.09 3.15 -27.47
C ARG A 83 -6.74 2.49 -27.22
N ASN A 84 -6.64 1.69 -26.15
CA ASN A 84 -5.52 0.77 -25.98
C ASN A 84 -5.72 -0.38 -26.99
N THR A 85 -4.77 -0.52 -27.91
CA THR A 85 -4.78 -1.56 -28.96
C THR A 85 -3.79 -2.69 -28.69
N VAL A 86 -3.18 -2.71 -27.50
CA VAL A 86 -2.21 -3.76 -27.11
C VAL A 86 -2.94 -4.91 -26.42
N SER A 87 -3.11 -6.02 -27.12
CA SER A 87 -3.42 -7.31 -26.52
C SER A 87 -2.14 -7.92 -25.93
N VAL A 88 -2.11 -8.17 -24.62
CA VAL A 88 -1.01 -8.88 -23.96
C VAL A 88 -1.36 -10.36 -23.89
N ALA A 89 -0.50 -11.21 -24.46
CA ALA A 89 -0.54 -12.65 -24.30
C ALA A 89 0.81 -13.11 -23.73
N TRP A 90 0.78 -14.07 -22.80
CA TRP A 90 2.00 -14.74 -22.35
C TRP A 90 2.44 -15.77 -23.39
N VAL A 91 3.73 -15.83 -23.66
CA VAL A 91 4.35 -16.87 -24.49
C VAL A 91 5.48 -17.55 -23.71
N PRO A 92 5.67 -18.87 -23.86
CA PRO A 92 6.79 -19.57 -23.26
C PRO A 92 8.10 -19.18 -23.97
N GLY A 93 9.12 -18.82 -23.20
CA GLY A 93 10.47 -18.56 -23.73
C GLY A 93 11.17 -19.85 -24.18
N HIS A 94 12.10 -19.73 -25.13
CA HIS A 94 12.88 -20.83 -25.70
C HIS A 94 11.99 -21.94 -26.28
N LYS A 95 11.07 -21.53 -27.16
CA LYS A 95 10.09 -22.41 -27.84
C LYS A 95 10.00 -22.13 -29.34
N ASP A 96 11.06 -21.56 -29.92
CA ASP A 96 11.20 -21.27 -31.34
C ASP A 96 10.09 -20.32 -31.88
N ILE A 97 9.44 -19.57 -30.99
CA ILE A 97 8.46 -18.55 -31.35
C ILE A 97 9.25 -17.38 -31.92
N HIS A 98 9.33 -17.29 -33.26
CA HIS A 98 10.20 -16.37 -33.99
C HIS A 98 10.27 -14.94 -33.42
N GLY A 99 9.11 -14.33 -33.10
CA GLY A 99 9.07 -12.99 -32.51
C GLY A 99 9.67 -12.90 -31.10
N ASN A 100 9.53 -13.95 -30.28
CA ASN A 100 10.16 -14.04 -28.96
C ASN A 100 11.66 -14.28 -29.09
N GLU A 101 12.09 -15.25 -29.92
CA GLU A 101 13.51 -15.56 -30.08
C GLU A 101 14.30 -14.38 -30.68
N VAL A 102 13.71 -13.61 -31.60
CA VAL A 102 14.29 -12.35 -32.11
C VAL A 102 14.38 -11.29 -31.01
N ALA A 103 13.35 -11.17 -30.16
CA ALA A 103 13.37 -10.23 -29.03
C ALA A 103 14.42 -10.63 -27.97
N ASP A 104 14.52 -11.91 -27.61
CA ASP A 104 15.50 -12.44 -26.67
C ASP A 104 16.93 -12.32 -27.22
N LYS A 105 17.14 -12.58 -28.51
CA LYS A 105 18.43 -12.35 -29.19
C LYS A 105 18.84 -10.87 -29.14
N LEU A 106 17.94 -9.94 -29.46
CA LEU A 106 18.20 -8.50 -29.38
C LEU A 106 18.42 -8.02 -27.95
N ALA A 107 17.71 -8.58 -26.97
CA ALA A 107 17.92 -8.30 -25.55
C ALA A 107 19.30 -8.80 -25.07
N LYS A 108 19.73 -9.98 -25.53
CA LYS A 108 21.05 -10.53 -25.25
C LYS A 108 22.17 -9.70 -25.89
N GLU A 109 22.07 -9.38 -27.19
CA GLU A 109 22.99 -8.48 -27.89
C GLU A 109 23.06 -7.11 -27.17
N GLY A 110 21.92 -6.57 -26.75
CA GLY A 110 21.85 -5.34 -25.96
C GLY A 110 22.49 -5.44 -24.57
N SER A 111 22.54 -6.64 -23.97
CA SER A 111 23.21 -6.89 -22.69
C SER A 111 24.74 -7.07 -22.82
N GLU A 112 25.21 -7.44 -24.02
CA GLU A 112 26.62 -7.58 -24.37
C GLU A 112 27.25 -6.24 -24.80
N LEU A 113 26.44 -5.21 -25.07
CA LEU A 113 26.91 -3.85 -25.34
C LEU A 113 27.68 -3.29 -24.13
N PRO A 114 28.77 -2.52 -24.34
CA PRO A 114 29.48 -1.86 -23.25
C PRO A 114 28.53 -0.98 -22.45
N THR A 115 28.41 -1.26 -21.14
CA THR A 115 27.68 -0.37 -20.23
C THR A 115 28.24 1.04 -20.40
N PRO A 116 27.42 2.05 -20.76
CA PRO A 116 27.93 3.41 -20.90
C PRO A 116 28.59 3.85 -19.59
N PRO A 117 29.62 4.71 -19.61
CA PRO A 117 30.37 5.14 -18.42
C PRO A 117 29.57 6.08 -17.48
N SER A 118 28.24 5.93 -17.47
CA SER A 118 27.33 6.57 -16.54
C SER A 118 27.55 6.01 -15.14
N ARG A 119 28.32 6.76 -14.34
CA ARG A 119 28.55 6.53 -12.89
C ARG A 119 27.28 6.74 -12.05
N THR A 120 26.10 6.79 -12.67
CA THR A 120 24.80 6.88 -12.02
C THR A 120 24.46 5.56 -11.34
N ALA A 121 24.72 5.49 -10.04
CA ALA A 121 24.23 4.42 -9.19
C ALA A 121 22.71 4.24 -9.40
N THR A 122 22.24 2.99 -9.44
CA THR A 122 20.80 2.72 -9.59
C THR A 122 20.00 3.36 -8.46
N ILE A 123 18.73 3.71 -8.71
CA ILE A 123 17.84 4.29 -7.68
C ILE A 123 17.82 3.39 -6.42
N THR A 124 17.86 2.07 -6.59
CA THR A 124 17.93 1.09 -5.49
C THR A 124 19.26 1.13 -4.73
N HIS A 125 20.38 1.38 -5.39
CA HIS A 125 21.67 1.61 -4.74
C HIS A 125 21.65 2.94 -3.95
N ILE A 126 21.20 4.05 -4.57
CA ILE A 126 21.11 5.36 -3.93
C ILE A 126 20.20 5.30 -2.69
N LYS A 127 19.04 4.65 -2.78
CA LYS A 127 18.12 4.43 -1.63
C LYS A 127 18.77 3.60 -0.51
N ARG A 128 19.57 2.58 -0.84
CA ARG A 128 20.32 1.79 0.15
C ARG A 128 21.41 2.62 0.83
N TRP A 129 22.23 3.32 0.04
CA TRP A 129 23.27 4.23 0.54
C TRP A 129 22.67 5.30 1.47
N ALA A 130 21.64 6.01 1.03
CA ALA A 130 20.96 7.04 1.84
C ALA A 130 20.25 6.49 3.09
N LYS A 131 19.89 5.20 3.13
CA LYS A 131 19.40 4.54 4.36
C LYS A 131 20.57 4.24 5.32
N SER A 132 21.68 3.73 4.80
CA SER A 132 22.89 3.44 5.57
C SER A 132 23.50 4.71 6.17
N GLU A 133 23.62 5.76 5.37
CA GLU A 133 24.23 7.03 5.79
C GLU A 133 23.40 7.75 6.86
N ARG A 134 22.06 7.74 6.73
CA ARG A 134 21.16 8.23 7.81
C ARG A 134 21.23 7.41 9.10
N LYS A 135 21.63 6.13 9.03
CA LYS A 135 21.89 5.32 10.22
C LYS A 135 23.22 5.77 10.86
N ARG A 136 24.30 5.81 10.07
CA ARG A 136 25.64 6.22 10.50
C ARG A 136 25.65 7.61 11.14
N LEU A 137 25.00 8.59 10.52
CA LEU A 137 24.92 9.97 11.03
C LEU A 137 24.15 10.05 12.35
N ARG A 138 23.08 9.26 12.53
CA ARG A 138 22.34 9.18 13.80
C ARG A 138 23.20 8.57 14.92
N GLU A 139 23.94 7.52 14.62
CA GLU A 139 24.80 6.85 15.60
C GLU A 139 25.93 7.81 16.05
N LEU A 140 26.54 8.53 15.10
CA LEU A 140 27.56 9.54 15.39
C LEU A 140 27.02 10.72 16.22
N ASP A 141 25.86 11.26 15.85
CA ASP A 141 25.16 12.33 16.58
C ASP A 141 24.82 11.88 18.02
N TRP A 142 24.30 10.65 18.17
CA TRP A 142 24.00 10.10 19.48
C TRP A 142 25.24 9.94 20.35
N ASP A 143 26.35 9.41 19.83
CA ASP A 143 27.56 9.25 20.63
C ASP A 143 28.14 10.58 21.12
N GLN A 144 28.04 11.63 20.30
CA GLN A 144 28.46 12.99 20.64
C GLN A 144 27.51 13.64 21.65
N ASN A 145 26.20 13.61 21.39
CA ASN A 145 25.19 14.41 22.10
C ASN A 145 24.41 13.65 23.19
N ARG A 146 24.62 12.33 23.39
CA ARG A 146 23.87 11.55 24.39
C ARG A 146 24.09 12.06 25.81
N PRO A 147 23.01 12.17 26.63
CA PRO A 147 23.12 12.60 28.01
C PRO A 147 24.06 11.73 28.87
N PRO A 148 24.68 12.29 29.93
CA PRO A 148 25.63 11.56 30.78
C PRO A 148 25.05 10.28 31.40
N TYR A 149 23.76 10.26 31.74
CA TYR A 149 23.09 9.08 32.28
C TYR A 149 22.96 7.96 31.21
N TYR A 150 22.60 8.29 29.97
CA TYR A 150 22.58 7.31 28.87
C TYR A 150 23.98 6.78 28.52
N ARG A 151 25.02 7.63 28.64
CA ARG A 151 26.42 7.18 28.52
C ARG A 151 26.81 6.20 29.62
N ARG A 152 26.43 6.45 30.89
CA ARG A 152 26.68 5.55 32.03
C ARG A 152 26.05 4.17 31.81
N TRP A 153 24.80 4.13 31.38
CA TRP A 153 24.05 2.89 31.16
C TRP A 153 24.31 2.22 29.80
N ARG A 154 25.26 2.75 29.00
CA ARG A 154 25.59 2.26 27.65
C ARG A 154 24.36 2.08 26.74
N LEU A 155 23.48 3.08 26.75
CA LEU A 155 22.28 3.07 25.91
C LEU A 155 22.62 3.59 24.50
N ASP A 156 22.41 2.74 23.51
CA ASP A 156 22.72 2.98 22.11
C ASP A 156 21.60 3.74 21.38
N ALA A 157 21.91 4.21 20.16
CA ALA A 157 21.02 4.96 19.29
C ALA A 157 19.91 4.07 18.68
N LEU A 158 18.97 3.59 19.49
CA LEU A 158 17.88 2.73 19.04
C LEU A 158 17.11 3.38 17.88
N ALA A 159 16.84 2.59 16.83
CA ALA A 159 16.04 3.04 15.70
C ALA A 159 14.63 3.39 16.18
N LYS A 160 14.14 4.61 15.89
CA LYS A 160 12.78 5.05 16.25
C LYS A 160 11.75 4.02 15.74
N PRO A 161 11.00 3.32 16.62
CA PRO A 161 9.93 2.42 16.19
C PRO A 161 8.93 3.16 15.28
N PRO A 162 8.45 2.55 14.18
CA PRO A 162 7.53 3.22 13.26
C PRO A 162 6.18 3.57 13.89
N GLU A 163 5.74 2.84 14.92
CA GLU A 163 4.54 3.16 15.69
C GLU A 163 4.65 4.46 16.50
N LEU A 164 5.85 5.01 16.73
CA LEU A 164 6.02 6.33 17.34
C LEU A 164 5.66 7.50 16.39
N GLN A 165 4.96 7.22 15.29
CA GLN A 165 4.25 8.20 14.46
C GLN A 165 2.73 8.19 14.71
N LEU A 166 2.22 7.26 15.53
CA LEU A 166 0.80 7.20 15.90
C LEU A 166 0.41 8.41 16.78
N PRO A 167 -0.86 8.87 16.71
CA PRO A 167 -1.41 9.82 17.66
C PRO A 167 -1.24 9.36 19.11
N ARG A 168 -0.92 10.28 20.03
CA ARG A 168 -0.56 9.96 21.44
C ARG A 168 -1.57 9.04 22.14
N ALA A 169 -2.87 9.25 21.94
CA ALA A 169 -3.92 8.45 22.56
C ALA A 169 -3.91 6.98 22.06
N ILE A 170 -3.70 6.79 20.75
CA ILE A 170 -3.65 5.47 20.12
C ILE A 170 -2.35 4.74 20.53
N LEU A 171 -1.23 5.47 20.52
CA LEU A 171 0.07 4.94 20.96
C LEU A 171 0.05 4.50 22.44
N HIS A 172 -0.55 5.31 23.31
CA HIS A 172 -0.74 4.97 24.72
C HIS A 172 -1.53 3.67 24.86
N ARG A 173 -2.65 3.54 24.14
CA ARG A 173 -3.47 2.33 24.16
C ARG A 173 -2.73 1.11 23.61
N LEU A 174 -1.98 1.25 22.51
CA LEU A 174 -1.16 0.16 21.96
C LEU A 174 -0.12 -0.33 22.98
N TYR A 175 0.54 0.56 23.71
CA TYR A 175 1.50 0.17 24.74
C TYR A 175 0.83 -0.38 26.01
N ALA A 176 -0.34 0.12 26.41
CA ALA A 176 -1.13 -0.48 27.49
C ALA A 176 -1.48 -1.94 27.17
N GLU A 177 -2.08 -2.20 26.00
CA GLU A 177 -2.44 -3.56 25.54
C GLU A 177 -1.21 -4.48 25.39
N ARG A 178 -0.05 -3.96 24.97
CA ARG A 178 1.21 -4.72 24.88
C ARG A 178 1.85 -5.05 26.24
N SER A 179 1.63 -4.24 27.26
CA SER A 179 2.35 -4.32 28.54
C SER A 179 1.49 -4.79 29.72
N GLY A 180 0.17 -4.79 29.58
CA GLY A 180 -0.78 -4.99 30.68
C GLY A 180 -0.88 -3.78 31.62
N HIS A 181 -0.11 -2.72 31.41
CA HIS A 181 -0.13 -1.51 32.21
C HIS A 181 -1.09 -0.48 31.59
N GLY A 182 -2.37 -0.67 31.85
CA GLY A 182 -3.45 0.21 31.43
C GLY A 182 -4.62 0.20 32.41
N ASP A 183 -5.69 0.89 32.03
CA ASP A 183 -6.98 0.87 32.72
C ASP A 183 -7.70 -0.48 32.47
N PHE A 184 -7.15 -1.55 33.05
CA PHE A 184 -7.64 -2.92 32.92
C PHE A 184 -8.01 -3.49 34.29
N VAL A 185 -8.98 -4.41 34.33
CA VAL A 185 -9.47 -5.03 35.57
C VAL A 185 -8.34 -5.76 36.31
N GLU A 186 -7.54 -6.55 35.60
CA GLU A 186 -6.43 -7.33 36.15
C GLU A 186 -5.33 -6.43 36.74
N TYR A 187 -5.18 -5.21 36.21
CA TYR A 187 -4.26 -4.21 36.77
C TYR A 187 -4.81 -3.65 38.09
N HIS A 188 -6.07 -3.22 38.11
CA HIS A 188 -6.68 -2.66 39.33
C HIS A 188 -6.82 -3.70 40.45
N GLU A 189 -7.19 -4.95 40.13
CA GLU A 189 -7.22 -6.06 41.09
C GLU A 189 -5.83 -6.35 41.68
N ARG A 190 -4.79 -6.40 40.85
CA ARG A 190 -3.41 -6.67 41.29
C ARG A 190 -2.87 -5.59 42.24
N PHE A 191 -3.28 -4.35 42.07
CA PHE A 191 -2.82 -3.22 42.88
C PHE A 191 -3.81 -2.78 43.98
N GLY A 192 -4.95 -3.47 44.11
CA GLY A 192 -5.94 -3.19 45.17
C GLY A 192 -6.70 -1.89 44.99
N HIS A 193 -6.96 -1.47 43.74
CA HIS A 193 -7.77 -0.29 43.44
C HIS A 193 -9.26 -0.66 43.34
N ASP A 194 -10.15 0.19 43.85
CA ASP A 194 -11.61 -0.02 43.77
C ASP A 194 -12.21 0.15 42.35
N THR A 195 -11.40 0.50 41.36
CA THR A 195 -11.88 0.77 39.99
C THR A 195 -12.08 -0.53 39.22
N ARG A 196 -13.29 -0.75 38.69
CA ARG A 196 -13.62 -1.89 37.83
C ARG A 196 -13.97 -1.37 36.42
N PRO A 197 -12.97 -1.10 35.57
CA PRO A 197 -13.22 -0.51 34.26
C PRO A 197 -14.01 -1.47 33.38
N THR A 198 -15.06 -0.97 32.73
CA THR A 198 -15.85 -1.71 31.76
C THR A 198 -15.62 -1.20 30.33
N CYS A 199 -15.91 -2.06 29.37
CA CYS A 199 -15.97 -1.71 27.96
C CYS A 199 -17.37 -1.15 27.60
N LYS A 200 -17.50 -0.40 26.50
CA LYS A 200 -18.82 0.04 26.00
C LYS A 200 -19.76 -1.12 25.64
N CYS A 201 -19.23 -2.34 25.46
CA CYS A 201 -20.04 -3.55 25.34
C CYS A 201 -20.55 -4.09 26.69
N GLY A 202 -20.28 -3.44 27.82
CA GLY A 202 -20.70 -3.87 29.16
C GLY A 202 -19.81 -4.95 29.79
N GLU A 203 -18.94 -5.61 29.03
CA GLU A 203 -17.98 -6.57 29.58
C GLU A 203 -16.89 -5.89 30.42
N PRO A 204 -16.27 -6.60 31.38
CA PRO A 204 -15.08 -6.14 32.09
C PRO A 204 -13.95 -5.80 31.10
N ARG A 205 -13.22 -4.71 31.31
CA ARG A 205 -12.14 -4.31 30.42
C ARG A 205 -10.87 -5.08 30.76
N THR A 206 -10.76 -6.29 30.21
CA THR A 206 -9.56 -7.13 30.33
C THR A 206 -8.50 -6.79 29.28
N GLN A 207 -7.26 -7.21 29.51
CA GLN A 207 -6.17 -7.04 28.52
C GLN A 207 -6.50 -7.84 27.25
N GLY A 208 -6.40 -7.21 26.08
CA GLY A 208 -6.71 -7.86 24.81
C GLY A 208 -8.20 -8.02 24.49
N HIS A 209 -9.11 -7.62 25.40
CA HIS A 209 -10.57 -7.70 25.22
C HIS A 209 -11.07 -7.23 23.85
N PHE A 210 -10.41 -6.26 23.23
CA PHE A 210 -10.81 -5.67 21.95
C PHE A 210 -10.89 -6.67 20.78
N VAL A 211 -10.21 -7.83 20.81
CA VAL A 211 -10.38 -8.87 19.76
C VAL A 211 -11.61 -9.76 19.97
N GLU A 212 -12.18 -9.77 21.17
CA GLU A 212 -13.38 -10.54 21.52
C GLU A 212 -14.63 -9.66 21.64
N CYS A 213 -14.43 -8.36 21.90
CA CYS A 213 -15.48 -7.36 22.04
C CYS A 213 -16.45 -7.36 20.86
N ARG A 214 -17.75 -7.59 21.13
CA ARG A 214 -18.81 -7.64 20.12
C ARG A 214 -18.94 -6.38 19.25
N MET A 215 -18.48 -5.22 19.72
CA MET A 215 -18.49 -3.97 18.95
C MET A 215 -17.27 -3.81 18.03
N VAL A 216 -16.15 -4.47 18.35
CA VAL A 216 -14.87 -4.31 17.64
C VAL A 216 -14.61 -5.50 16.72
N LYS A 217 -15.06 -6.70 17.10
CA LYS A 217 -14.93 -7.95 16.35
C LYS A 217 -15.33 -7.86 14.86
N PRO A 218 -16.40 -7.14 14.46
CA PRO A 218 -16.77 -6.98 13.04
C PRO A 218 -15.78 -6.15 12.20
N PHE A 219 -14.90 -5.38 12.86
CA PHE A 219 -13.93 -4.47 12.23
C PHE A 219 -12.49 -5.01 12.29
N LEU A 220 -12.28 -6.22 12.83
CA LEU A 220 -10.96 -6.82 12.90
C LEU A 220 -10.41 -7.04 11.49
N PRO A 221 -9.13 -6.70 11.24
CA PRO A 221 -8.51 -6.94 9.94
C PRO A 221 -8.34 -8.45 9.71
N ASP A 222 -8.44 -8.86 8.46
CA ASP A 222 -7.96 -10.17 8.03
C ASP A 222 -6.45 -10.30 8.35
N VAL A 223 -6.09 -11.32 9.13
CA VAL A 223 -4.69 -11.63 9.42
C VAL A 223 -4.07 -12.21 8.14
N PRO A 224 -2.92 -11.71 7.66
CA PRO A 224 -2.31 -12.22 6.44
C PRO A 224 -2.04 -13.72 6.48
N ASP A 225 -2.27 -14.43 5.37
CA ASP A 225 -2.12 -15.91 5.29
C ASP A 225 -0.77 -16.42 5.83
N LYS A 226 0.31 -15.70 5.55
CA LYS A 226 1.66 -16.00 6.06
C LYS A 226 1.75 -16.02 7.59
N ASP A 227 0.96 -15.21 8.27
CA ASP A 227 0.95 -15.02 9.72
C ASP A 227 -0.04 -16.04 10.35
N LEU A 228 -1.14 -16.36 9.66
CA LEU A 228 -2.02 -17.49 9.98
C LEU A 228 -1.30 -18.84 9.89
N LEU A 229 -0.45 -19.04 8.87
CA LEU A 229 0.42 -20.22 8.72
C LEU A 229 1.46 -20.34 9.86
N MET A 230 1.75 -19.25 10.58
CA MET A 230 2.58 -19.23 11.78
C MET A 230 1.76 -19.33 13.09
N SER A 231 0.47 -19.66 13.00
CA SER A 231 -0.49 -19.72 14.11
C SER A 231 -0.54 -18.43 14.94
N ILE A 232 -0.37 -17.27 14.28
CA ILE A 232 -0.42 -15.96 14.94
C ILE A 232 -1.89 -15.56 15.13
N THR A 233 -2.31 -15.40 16.38
CA THR A 233 -3.67 -14.92 16.71
C THR A 233 -3.87 -13.46 16.27
N PRO A 234 -5.11 -13.00 16.01
CA PRO A 234 -5.39 -11.60 15.67
C PRO A 234 -4.83 -10.60 16.70
N LEU A 235 -4.88 -10.95 17.98
CA LEU A 235 -4.27 -10.17 19.07
C LEU A 235 -2.75 -10.05 18.90
N ARG A 236 -2.06 -11.17 18.66
CA ARG A 236 -0.60 -11.20 18.47
C ARG A 236 -0.16 -10.50 17.17
N TYR A 237 -0.99 -10.53 16.13
CA TYR A 237 -0.78 -9.78 14.90
C TYR A 237 -0.89 -8.27 15.15
N LEU A 238 -2.02 -7.81 15.71
CA LEU A 238 -2.33 -6.40 15.97
C LEU A 238 -1.34 -5.73 16.93
N LEU A 239 -0.96 -6.42 18.01
CA LEU A 239 0.03 -5.95 18.96
C LEU A 239 1.48 -6.18 18.48
N GLY A 240 1.69 -6.91 17.39
CA GLY A 240 3.00 -7.20 16.81
C GLY A 240 3.70 -5.96 16.20
N PRO A 241 4.95 -6.10 15.72
CA PRO A 241 5.73 -5.00 15.15
C PRO A 241 5.15 -4.45 13.82
N ASN A 242 4.31 -5.23 13.14
CA ASN A 242 3.68 -4.85 11.87
C ASN A 242 2.22 -4.40 12.03
N GLY A 243 1.54 -4.80 13.12
CA GLY A 243 0.11 -4.59 13.32
C GLY A 243 -0.31 -3.16 13.69
N TYR A 244 0.63 -2.29 14.09
CA TYR A 244 0.33 -0.97 14.65
C TYR A 244 -0.55 -0.06 13.76
N LYS A 245 -0.49 -0.21 12.43
CA LYS A 245 -1.37 0.52 11.50
C LYS A 245 -2.79 -0.01 11.51
N HIS A 246 -2.96 -1.33 11.50
CA HIS A 246 -4.29 -1.94 11.60
C HIS A 246 -4.90 -1.71 12.99
N PHE A 247 -4.07 -1.70 14.04
CA PHE A 247 -4.49 -1.30 15.37
C PHE A 247 -4.94 0.18 15.40
N GLN A 248 -4.24 1.08 14.71
CA GLN A 248 -4.68 2.46 14.55
C GLN A 248 -6.06 2.55 13.90
N THR A 249 -6.22 1.98 12.70
CA THR A 249 -7.49 1.96 11.97
C THR A 249 -8.62 1.36 12.83
N LEU A 250 -8.38 0.22 13.48
CA LEU A 250 -9.36 -0.42 14.37
C LEU A 250 -9.80 0.51 15.52
N VAL A 251 -8.87 1.24 16.14
CA VAL A 251 -9.18 2.17 17.24
C VAL A 251 -9.92 3.42 16.74
N GLU A 252 -9.57 3.92 15.56
CA GLU A 252 -10.21 5.07 14.91
C GLU A 252 -11.64 4.73 14.47
N ASP A 253 -11.85 3.60 13.80
CA ASP A 253 -13.15 3.17 13.26
C ASP A 253 -14.16 2.77 14.36
N THR A 254 -13.69 2.11 15.42
CA THR A 254 -14.61 1.54 16.44
C THR A 254 -14.87 2.45 17.65
N SER A 255 -14.07 3.50 17.85
CA SER A 255 -14.12 4.45 18.97
C SER A 255 -14.57 3.86 20.34
N PRO A 256 -14.06 2.67 20.74
CA PRO A 256 -14.73 1.86 21.76
C PRO A 256 -14.51 2.43 23.17
N TYR A 257 -13.57 3.36 23.32
CA TYR A 257 -13.25 4.10 24.56
C TYR A 257 -13.15 5.62 24.36
N GLY A 258 -13.69 6.19 23.26
CA GLY A 258 -13.95 7.64 23.20
C GLY A 258 -14.92 8.07 24.31
N PRO A 259 -14.97 9.35 24.72
CA PRO A 259 -15.93 9.82 25.73
C PRO A 259 -17.36 9.39 25.38
N ALA A 260 -18.21 9.24 26.39
CA ALA A 260 -19.63 8.99 26.18
C ALA A 260 -20.22 10.10 25.28
N PRO A 261 -21.24 9.80 24.44
CA PRO A 261 -22.06 10.86 23.86
C PRO A 261 -22.50 11.78 25.00
N GLN A 262 -22.28 13.08 24.83
CA GLN A 262 -22.92 14.04 25.71
C GLN A 262 -24.40 14.03 25.32
N ASP A 263 -25.27 13.62 26.24
CA ASP A 263 -26.70 13.83 26.09
C ASP A 263 -26.91 15.34 25.96
N THR A 264 -27.36 15.76 24.78
CA THR A 264 -27.74 17.15 24.53
C THR A 264 -29.17 17.34 25.02
N ASP A 265 -29.31 18.04 26.14
CA ASP A 265 -30.58 18.58 26.64
C ASP A 265 -31.30 19.45 25.59
#